data_AF-A0A9I9E1H1-F1
#
_entry.id   AF-A0A9I9E1H1-F1
#
_cell.length_a   1.000
_cell.length_b   1.000
_cell.length_c   1.000
_cell.angle_alpha   90.00
_cell.angle_beta   90.00
_cell.angle_gamma   90.00
#
_symmetry.space_group_name_H-M   'P 1'
#
loop_
_entity.id
_entity.type
_entity.pdbx_description
1 polymer ?
#
loop_
_entity_poly.entity_id
_entity_poly.type
_entity_poly.pdbx_seq_one_letter_code
_entity_poly.pdbx_strand_id
1 'polypeptide(L)'
;MLLIYRWTFDRLSRSQINWTPYTPDIMASLPVRCQSGQEVWTYVGPLICFHLVEKHQPDRVLRQFNMLQTPPAISYTDQRLHQIDLRGKHDEDWRRIHAEHIGVWNSR
;
A
#
# COMPACT_ATOMS: atom_id res chain seq x y z
N MET A 1 21.04 -8.93 1.22
CA MET A 1 20.76 -7.62 1.85
C MET A 1 19.33 -7.55 2.42
N LEU A 2 18.28 -7.72 1.61
CA LEU A 2 16.87 -7.69 2.06
C LEU A 2 16.53 -8.69 3.19
N LEU A 3 17.08 -9.91 3.15
CA LEU A 3 16.86 -10.93 4.19
C LEU A 3 17.40 -10.50 5.57
N ILE A 4 18.52 -9.77 5.60
CA ILE A 4 19.12 -9.28 6.85
C ILE A 4 18.22 -8.19 7.44
N TYR A 5 17.76 -7.23 6.63
CA TYR A 5 16.85 -6.19 7.10
C TYR A 5 15.55 -6.77 7.65
N ARG A 6 14.93 -7.73 6.94
CA ARG A 6 13.70 -8.38 7.39
C ARG A 6 13.90 -9.08 8.73
N TRP A 7 14.96 -9.87 8.84
CA TRP A 7 15.32 -10.53 10.09
C TRP A 7 15.60 -9.54 11.24
N THR A 8 16.23 -8.40 10.96
CA THR A 8 16.46 -7.36 11.97
C THR A 8 15.13 -6.75 12.42
N PHE A 9 14.23 -6.39 11.50
CA PHE A 9 12.92 -5.84 11.83
C PHE A 9 12.04 -6.83 12.60
N ASP A 10 12.05 -8.11 12.23
CA ASP A 10 11.29 -9.17 12.91
C ASP A 10 11.72 -9.36 14.38
N ARG A 11 12.94 -8.96 14.73
CA ARG A 11 13.50 -9.04 16.09
C ARG A 11 13.36 -7.76 16.91
N LEU A 12 12.86 -6.67 16.33
CA LEU A 12 12.63 -5.43 17.07
C LEU A 12 11.42 -5.59 18.00
N SER A 13 11.64 -5.32 19.28
CA SER A 13 10.55 -5.17 20.24
C SER A 13 9.87 -3.81 20.10
N ARG A 14 8.66 -3.69 20.63
CA ARG A 14 7.86 -2.45 20.57
C ARG A 14 8.61 -1.22 21.10
N SER A 15 9.44 -1.38 22.14
CA SER A 15 10.22 -0.29 22.73
C SER A 15 11.42 0.14 21.90
N GLN A 16 11.86 -0.68 20.94
CA GLN A 16 12.98 -0.38 20.05
C GLN A 16 12.55 0.35 18.78
N ILE A 17 11.25 0.52 18.54
CA ILE A 17 10.71 1.24 17.38
C ILE A 17 10.13 2.56 17.85
N ASN A 18 10.72 3.66 17.37
CA ASN A 18 10.12 4.97 17.49
C ASN A 18 9.12 5.17 16.35
N TRP A 19 7.83 5.11 16.65
CA TRP A 19 6.75 5.38 15.71
C TRP A 19 6.52 6.89 15.59
N THR A 20 7.51 7.61 15.06
CA THR A 20 7.40 9.06 14.84
C THR A 20 6.42 9.33 13.69
N PRO A 21 5.40 10.17 13.90
CA PRO A 21 4.54 10.65 12.81
C PRO A 21 5.35 11.39 11.75
N TYR A 22 4.85 11.39 10.52
CA TYR A 22 5.35 12.25 9.47
C TYR A 22 5.05 13.71 9.84
N THR A 23 6.06 14.40 10.38
CA THR A 23 5.97 15.80 10.75
C THR A 23 5.92 16.70 9.53
N PRO A 24 5.43 17.95 9.64
CA PRO A 24 5.48 18.91 8.54
C PRO A 24 6.87 19.06 7.92
N ASP A 25 7.94 19.00 8.73
CA ASP A 25 9.32 19.07 8.24
C ASP A 25 9.69 17.85 7.39
N ILE A 26 9.29 16.64 7.80
CA ILE A 26 9.48 15.42 7.00
C ILE A 26 8.72 15.55 5.69
N MET A 27 7.44 15.97 5.75
CA MET A 27 6.60 16.14 4.57
C MET A 27 7.18 17.17 3.59
N ALA A 28 7.71 18.28 4.10
CA ALA A 28 8.35 19.31 3.30
C ALA A 28 9.69 18.85 2.69
N SER A 29 10.38 17.91 3.33
CA SER A 29 11.62 17.32 2.80
C SER A 29 11.41 16.29 1.69
N LEU A 30 10.17 15.78 1.52
CA LEU A 30 9.86 14.79 0.50
C LEU A 30 9.96 15.41 -0.90
N PRO A 31 10.60 14.71 -1.87
CA PRO A 31 10.55 15.11 -3.28
C PRO A 31 9.10 15.29 -3.77
N VAL A 32 8.86 16.22 -4.69
CA VAL A 32 7.51 16.51 -5.23
C VAL A 32 6.81 15.26 -5.75
N ARG A 33 7.54 14.32 -6.36
CA ARG A 33 6.99 13.03 -6.82
C ARG A 33 6.42 12.19 -5.68
N CYS A 34 7.01 12.26 -4.48
CA CYS A 34 6.51 11.56 -3.30
C CYS A 34 5.22 12.19 -2.77
N GLN A 35 4.94 13.46 -3.09
CA GLN A 35 3.69 14.16 -2.76
C GLN A 35 2.56 13.85 -3.73
N SER A 36 2.87 13.31 -4.91
CA SER A 36 1.85 12.83 -5.86
C SER A 36 1.01 11.72 -5.24
N GLY A 37 -0.32 11.84 -5.32
CA GLY A 37 -1.24 10.86 -4.75
C GLY A 37 -1.47 11.03 -3.24
N GLN A 38 -1.17 12.21 -2.67
CA GLN A 38 -1.43 12.49 -1.25
C GLN A 38 -2.89 12.25 -0.86
N GLU A 39 -3.83 12.51 -1.76
CA GLU A 39 -5.25 12.26 -1.60
C GLU A 39 -5.62 10.78 -1.43
N VAL A 40 -4.71 9.85 -1.79
CA VAL A 40 -4.92 8.41 -1.65
C VAL A 40 -3.98 7.73 -0.65
N TRP A 41 -3.14 8.48 0.07
CA TRP A 41 -2.21 7.87 1.04
C TRP A 41 -2.91 7.08 2.13
N THR A 42 -4.05 7.56 2.60
CA THR A 42 -4.85 6.92 3.65
C THR A 42 -6.01 6.11 3.09
N TYR A 43 -6.12 5.96 1.77
CA TYR A 43 -7.14 5.14 1.13
C TYR A 43 -6.95 3.65 1.47
N VAL A 44 -8.02 2.95 1.84
CA VAL A 44 -7.99 1.52 2.12
C VAL A 44 -8.74 0.80 1.02
N GLY A 45 -8.03 0.06 0.17
CA GLY A 45 -8.63 -0.59 -0.99
C GLY A 45 -7.60 -0.97 -2.06
N PRO A 46 -8.03 -1.35 -3.27
CA PRO A 46 -7.11 -1.72 -4.36
C PRO A 46 -6.42 -0.48 -4.96
N LEU A 47 -5.09 -0.53 -5.07
CA LEU A 47 -4.31 0.29 -5.99
C LEU A 47 -4.16 -0.47 -7.30
N ILE A 48 -4.44 0.22 -8.40
CA ILE A 48 -4.51 -0.38 -9.73
C ILE A 48 -3.48 0.29 -10.64
N CYS A 49 -2.58 -0.51 -11.20
CA CYS A 49 -1.59 -0.07 -12.17
C CYS A 49 -1.54 -1.07 -13.34
N PHE A 50 -2.31 -0.76 -14.39
CA PHE A 50 -2.44 -1.61 -15.59
C PHE A 50 -2.93 -3.03 -15.23
N HIS A 51 -2.05 -4.03 -15.25
CA HIS A 51 -2.36 -5.42 -14.89
C HIS A 51 -2.20 -5.72 -13.40
N LEU A 52 -1.53 -4.83 -12.65
CA LEU A 52 -1.26 -5.00 -11.23
C LEU A 52 -2.41 -4.45 -10.41
N VAL A 53 -2.83 -5.26 -9.44
CA VAL A 53 -3.75 -4.85 -8.39
C VAL A 53 -3.10 -5.20 -7.07
N GLU A 54 -2.89 -4.19 -6.22
CA GLU A 54 -2.33 -4.36 -4.89
C GLU A 54 -3.28 -3.83 -3.83
N LYS A 55 -3.43 -4.56 -2.73
CA LYS A 55 -4.27 -4.10 -1.63
C LYS A 55 -3.50 -3.08 -0.79
N HIS A 56 -3.96 -1.84 -0.80
CA HIS A 56 -3.42 -0.76 0.03
C HIS A 56 -4.06 -0.76 1.41
N GLN A 57 -3.21 -0.75 2.43
CA GLN A 57 -3.61 -0.91 3.84
C GLN A 57 -2.93 0.09 4.78
N PRO A 58 -3.09 1.40 4.53
CA PRO A 58 -2.56 2.43 5.41
C PRO A 58 -3.26 2.45 6.77
N ASP A 59 -4.42 1.80 6.88
CA ASP A 59 -5.14 1.54 8.13
C ASP A 59 -4.32 0.75 9.15
N ARG A 60 -3.14 0.23 8.79
CA ARG A 60 -2.18 -0.46 9.68
C ARG A 60 -1.09 0.46 10.24
N VAL A 61 -0.96 1.66 9.69
CA VAL A 61 0.12 2.62 10.01
C VAL A 61 -0.41 4.05 10.18
N LEU A 62 -1.69 4.22 10.53
CA LEU A 62 -2.35 5.54 10.67
C LEU A 62 -1.67 6.46 11.68
N ARG A 63 -0.97 5.92 12.69
CA ARG A 63 -0.18 6.74 13.62
C ARG A 63 0.90 7.57 12.91
N GLN A 64 1.45 7.06 11.81
CA GLN A 64 2.43 7.81 11.03
C GLN A 64 1.80 9.06 10.39
N PHE A 65 0.51 9.04 10.12
CA PHE A 65 -0.24 10.19 9.60
C PHE A 65 -0.88 11.03 10.70
N ASN A 66 -0.47 10.84 11.97
CA ASN A 66 -1.06 11.49 13.14
C ASN A 66 -2.57 11.18 13.32
N MET A 67 -3.01 10.01 12.84
CA MET A 67 -4.38 9.53 12.92
C MET A 67 -4.53 8.43 13.97
N LEU A 68 -5.77 8.20 14.43
CA LEU A 68 -6.08 7.11 15.36
C LEU A 68 -5.90 5.75 14.68
N GLN A 69 -5.12 4.88 15.31
CA GLN A 69 -4.91 3.50 14.86
C GLN A 69 -5.82 2.54 15.61
N THR A 70 -6.82 2.01 14.92
CA THR A 70 -7.64 0.89 15.41
C THR A 70 -6.92 -0.44 15.20
N PRO A 71 -7.32 -1.52 15.90
CA PRO A 71 -6.83 -2.87 15.58
C PRO A 71 -7.09 -3.18 14.11
N PRO A 72 -6.06 -3.50 13.31
CA PRO A 72 -6.24 -3.67 11.88
C PRO A 72 -7.04 -4.94 11.60
N ALA A 73 -7.94 -4.86 10.60
CA ALA A 73 -8.67 -6.03 10.15
C ALA A 73 -7.70 -7.08 9.57
N ILE A 74 -8.06 -8.36 9.72
CA ILE A 74 -7.38 -9.43 9.00
C ILE A 74 -7.50 -9.13 7.51
N SER A 75 -6.37 -9.24 6.82
CA SER A 75 -6.31 -8.94 5.40
C SER A 75 -5.75 -10.12 4.65
N TYR A 76 -6.47 -10.49 3.61
CA TYR A 76 -6.03 -11.44 2.62
C TYR A 76 -5.78 -10.67 1.32
N THR A 77 -4.63 -10.94 0.72
CA THR A 77 -4.32 -10.55 -0.65
C THR A 77 -4.56 -11.78 -1.51
N ASP A 78 -5.31 -11.62 -2.61
CA ASP A 78 -5.49 -12.72 -3.56
C ASP A 78 -4.16 -12.99 -4.27
N GLN A 79 -3.55 -14.14 -3.96
CA GLN A 79 -2.27 -14.53 -4.56
C GLN A 79 -2.36 -14.70 -6.08
N ARG A 80 -3.56 -14.92 -6.64
CA ARG A 80 -3.73 -15.00 -8.10
C ARG A 80 -3.36 -13.70 -8.79
N LEU A 81 -3.62 -12.55 -8.17
CA LEU A 81 -3.24 -11.24 -8.71
C LEU A 81 -1.73 -11.12 -8.89
N HIS A 82 -0.95 -11.73 -7.98
CA HIS A 82 0.52 -11.73 -8.02
C HIS A 82 1.11 -12.76 -9.00
N GLN A 83 0.30 -13.69 -9.50
CA GLN A 83 0.70 -14.66 -10.52
C GLN A 83 0.48 -14.16 -11.94
N ILE A 84 -0.16 -12.99 -12.10
CA ILE A 84 -0.36 -12.37 -13.40
C ILE A 84 0.98 -11.83 -13.90
N ASP A 85 1.66 -12.63 -14.71
CA ASP A 85 2.70 -12.11 -15.60
C ASP A 85 2.10 -11.63 -16.92
N LEU A 86 2.79 -10.69 -17.59
CA LEU A 86 2.36 -10.10 -18.86
C LEU A 86 2.71 -10.96 -20.08
N ARG A 87 3.30 -12.15 -19.90
CA ARG A 87 3.81 -12.95 -21.01
C ARG A 87 2.64 -13.50 -21.82
N GLY A 88 2.60 -13.15 -23.11
CA GLY A 88 1.55 -13.59 -24.03
C GLY A 88 0.17 -12.94 -23.79
N LYS A 89 0.09 -11.87 -22.99
CA LYS A 89 -1.18 -11.19 -22.62
C LYS A 89 -1.30 -9.79 -23.23
N HIS A 90 -0.85 -9.63 -24.47
CA HIS A 90 -0.82 -8.33 -25.15
C HIS A 90 -2.22 -7.79 -25.51
N ASP A 91 -3.18 -8.70 -25.72
CA ASP A 91 -4.56 -8.36 -26.14
C ASP A 91 -5.59 -8.46 -25.00
N GLU A 92 -5.12 -8.64 -23.76
CA GLU A 92 -6.03 -8.74 -22.61
C GLU A 92 -6.63 -7.38 -22.24
N ASP A 93 -7.95 -7.36 -22.09
CA ASP A 93 -8.66 -6.19 -21.57
C ASP A 93 -8.61 -6.15 -20.04
N TRP A 94 -7.56 -5.53 -19.51
CA TRP A 94 -7.37 -5.35 -18.07
C TRP A 94 -8.51 -4.56 -17.40
N ARG A 95 -9.21 -3.68 -18.12
CA ARG A 95 -10.37 -2.97 -17.55
C ARG A 95 -11.51 -3.93 -17.28
N ARG A 96 -11.73 -4.89 -18.18
CA ARG A 96 -12.70 -5.96 -18.00
C ARG A 96 -12.26 -6.94 -16.91
N ILE A 97 -11.00 -7.36 -16.92
CA ILE A 97 -10.46 -8.33 -15.94
C ILE A 97 -10.53 -7.76 -14.52
N HIS A 98 -10.15 -6.49 -14.33
CA HIS A 98 -10.10 -5.84 -13.02
C HIS A 98 -11.34 -5.00 -12.71
N ALA A 99 -12.47 -5.23 -13.40
CA ALA A 99 -13.67 -4.40 -13.30
C ALA A 99 -14.19 -4.25 -11.86
N GLU A 100 -14.14 -5.31 -11.05
CA GLU A 100 -14.53 -5.27 -9.64
C GLU A 100 -13.63 -4.32 -8.83
N HIS A 101 -12.30 -4.45 -8.98
CA HIS A 101 -11.34 -3.59 -8.30
C HIS A 101 -11.48 -2.13 -8.74
N ILE A 102 -11.70 -1.88 -10.03
CA ILE A 102 -11.96 -0.55 -10.58
C ILE A 102 -13.24 0.02 -9.97
N GLY A 103 -14.29 -0.79 -9.78
CA GLY A 103 -15.51 -0.39 -9.09
C GLY A 103 -15.23 0.12 -7.67
N VAL A 104 -14.47 -0.65 -6.88
CA VAL A 104 -14.08 -0.28 -5.51
C VAL A 104 -13.21 0.98 -5.47
N TRP A 105 -12.29 1.13 -6.43
CA TRP A 105 -11.46 2.33 -6.55
C TRP A 105 -12.29 3.58 -6.88
N ASN A 106 -13.30 3.44 -7.73
CA ASN A 106 -14.17 4.54 -8.12
C ASN A 106 -15.17 4.93 -7.02
N SER A 107 -15.39 4.06 -6.03
CA SER A 107 -16.23 4.35 -4.85
C SER A 107 -15.45 4.85 -3.63
N ARG A 108 -14.16 5.19 -3.79
CA ARG A 108 -13.34 5.77 -2.72
C ARG A 108 -13.88 7.11 -2.24
#